data_AF-A0A1M7DJU4-F1
#
_entry.id   AF-A0A1M7DJU4-F1
#
_cell.length_a   1.000
_cell.length_b   1.000
_cell.length_c   1.000
_cell.angle_alpha   90.00
_cell.angle_beta   90.00
_cell.angle_gamma   90.00
#
_symmetry.space_group_name_H-M   'P 1'
#
loop_
_entity.id
_entity.type
_entity.pdbx_description
1 polymer ?
#
loop_
_entity_poly.entity_id
_entity_poly.type
_entity_poly.pdbx_seq_one_letter_code
_entity_poly.pdbx_strand_id
1 'polypeptide(L)'
;MQDSLALTVAAGVAVFILSQFFMKFILDPAVSLKEVLGELSHFFLFNQAKITNASGTQELQDGAKMLSAQLLAKKEAIPSYKVFGKLLGLPDEESLVNAAMELNYVAGLLNENYPGKSTPERATEISKCMECIQQHLNVRVSYLSSSR
;
A
#
# COMPACT_ATOMS: atom_id res chain seq x y z
N MET A 1 40.39 -34.97 5.04
CA MET A 1 40.53 -33.56 5.52
C MET A 1 40.10 -32.55 4.44
N GLN A 2 40.54 -32.72 3.19
CA GLN A 2 40.06 -31.90 2.05
C GLN A 2 38.54 -31.97 1.82
N ASP A 3 37.92 -33.16 1.96
CA ASP A 3 36.47 -33.31 1.76
C ASP A 3 35.62 -32.50 2.76
N SER A 4 36.10 -32.39 4.00
CA SER A 4 35.42 -31.63 5.06
C SER A 4 35.52 -30.11 4.82
N LEU A 5 36.65 -29.64 4.29
CA LEU A 5 36.83 -28.25 3.87
C LEU A 5 35.92 -27.92 2.68
N ALA A 6 35.89 -28.78 1.66
CA ALA A 6 35.03 -28.61 0.49
C ALA A 6 33.54 -28.56 0.89
N LEU A 7 33.11 -29.45 1.80
CA LEU A 7 31.74 -29.47 2.31
C LEU A 7 31.40 -28.17 3.07
N THR A 8 32.31 -27.70 3.92
CA THR A 8 32.10 -26.46 4.69
C THR A 8 32.00 -25.24 3.77
N VAL A 9 32.88 -25.14 2.76
CA VAL A 9 32.84 -24.07 1.76
C VAL A 9 31.54 -24.14 0.96
N ALA A 10 31.15 -25.33 0.49
CA ALA A 10 29.91 -25.54 -0.24
C ALA A 10 28.68 -25.15 0.60
N ALA A 11 28.64 -25.51 1.88
CA ALA A 11 27.57 -25.12 2.79
C ALA A 11 27.50 -23.59 2.96
N GLY A 12 28.64 -22.92 3.14
CA GLY A 12 28.70 -21.46 3.24
C GLY A 12 28.18 -20.76 1.98
N VAL A 13 28.59 -21.24 0.80
CA VAL A 13 28.11 -20.72 -0.50
C VAL A 13 26.60 -20.97 -0.66
N ALA A 14 26.11 -22.15 -0.28
CA ALA A 14 24.68 -22.46 -0.37
C ALA A 14 23.84 -21.54 0.52
N VAL A 15 24.24 -21.34 1.78
CA VAL A 15 23.57 -20.40 2.71
C VAL A 15 23.61 -18.98 2.17
N PHE A 16 24.75 -18.54 1.62
CA PHE A 16 24.87 -17.22 1.01
C PHE A 16 23.90 -17.04 -0.16
N ILE A 17 23.85 -17.99 -1.08
CA ILE A 17 22.93 -17.95 -2.23
C ILE A 17 21.47 -17.91 -1.76
N LEU A 18 21.08 -18.78 -0.83
CA LEU A 18 19.72 -18.79 -0.27
C LEU A 18 19.37 -17.45 0.40
N SER A 19 20.32 -16.83 1.10
CA SER A 19 20.13 -15.53 1.73
C SER A 19 19.90 -14.42 0.69
N GLN A 20 20.61 -14.45 -0.44
CA GLN A 20 20.41 -13.49 -1.53
C GLN A 20 19.03 -13.65 -2.18
N PHE A 21 18.57 -14.89 -2.38
CA PHE A 21 17.21 -15.14 -2.86
C PHE A 21 16.17 -14.58 -1.89
N PHE A 22 16.32 -14.83 -0.59
CA PHE A 22 15.40 -14.29 0.41
C PHE A 22 15.36 -12.76 0.38
N MET A 23 16.52 -12.09 0.33
CA MET A 23 16.58 -10.63 0.25
C MET A 23 15.87 -10.10 -1.02
N LYS A 24 16.22 -10.63 -2.18
CA LYS A 24 15.76 -10.11 -3.48
C LYS A 24 14.31 -10.42 -3.80
N PHE A 25 13.81 -11.59 -3.40
CA PHE A 25 12.47 -12.04 -3.78
C PHE A 25 11.42 -11.81 -2.71
N ILE A 26 11.80 -11.63 -1.45
CA ILE A 26 10.85 -11.49 -0.35
C ILE A 26 10.99 -10.11 0.30
N LEU A 27 12.19 -9.74 0.72
CA LEU A 27 12.39 -8.49 1.47
C LEU A 27 12.26 -7.26 0.58
N ASP A 28 12.94 -7.22 -0.57
CA ASP A 28 12.89 -6.07 -1.49
C ASP A 28 11.44 -5.75 -1.94
N PRO A 29 10.61 -6.72 -2.39
CA PRO A 29 9.20 -6.46 -2.71
C PRO A 29 8.36 -6.00 -1.51
N ALA A 30 8.60 -6.56 -0.32
CA ALA A 30 7.89 -6.16 0.89
C ALA A 30 8.23 -4.73 1.34
N VAL A 31 9.49 -4.31 1.22
CA VAL A 31 9.91 -2.92 1.44
C VAL A 31 9.23 -2.02 0.43
N SER A 32 9.21 -2.41 -0.84
CA SER A 32 8.55 -1.60 -1.88
C SER A 32 7.04 -1.42 -1.64
N LEU A 33 6.35 -2.42 -1.07
CA LEU A 33 4.96 -2.23 -0.65
C LEU A 33 4.84 -1.23 0.51
N LYS A 34 5.74 -1.30 1.51
CA LYS A 34 5.76 -0.33 2.64
C LYS A 34 6.04 1.09 2.17
N GLU A 35 6.87 1.27 1.16
CA GLU A 35 7.10 2.57 0.53
C GLU A 35 5.79 3.13 -0.04
N VAL A 36 5.02 2.34 -0.79
CA VAL A 36 3.71 2.76 -1.33
C VAL A 36 2.72 3.09 -0.21
N LEU A 37 2.72 2.36 0.91
CA LEU A 37 1.90 2.71 2.09
C LEU A 37 2.30 4.07 2.69
N GLY A 38 3.60 4.38 2.69
CA GLY A 38 4.13 5.69 3.08
C GLY A 38 3.72 6.79 2.10
N GLU A 39 3.83 6.53 0.80
CA GLU A 39 3.38 7.45 -0.26
C GLU A 39 1.87 7.71 -0.18
N LEU A 40 1.08 6.70 0.14
CA LEU A 40 -0.35 6.84 0.37
C LEU A 40 -0.65 7.78 1.54
N SER A 41 0.07 7.61 2.66
CA SER A 41 -0.04 8.52 3.80
C SER A 41 0.36 9.95 3.40
N HIS A 42 1.46 10.10 2.66
CA HIS A 42 1.91 11.39 2.15
C HIS A 42 0.86 12.03 1.23
N PHE A 43 0.29 11.27 0.30
CA PHE A 43 -0.72 11.75 -0.65
C PHE A 43 -1.94 12.34 0.06
N PHE A 44 -2.49 11.62 1.04
CA PHE A 44 -3.64 12.10 1.81
C PHE A 44 -3.30 13.32 2.65
N LEU A 45 -2.17 13.32 3.35
CA LEU A 45 -1.78 14.42 4.23
C LEU A 45 -1.41 15.69 3.46
N PHE A 46 -0.63 15.55 2.38
CA PHE A 46 -0.20 16.66 1.54
C PHE A 46 -1.38 17.34 0.83
N ASN A 47 -2.36 16.54 0.39
CA ASN A 47 -3.54 17.04 -0.32
C ASN A 47 -4.79 17.14 0.56
N GLN A 48 -4.66 17.06 1.90
CA GLN A 48 -5.78 16.80 2.80
C GLN A 48 -6.95 17.77 2.58
N ALA A 49 -6.70 19.07 2.55
CA ALA A 49 -7.75 20.08 2.37
C ALA A 49 -8.48 19.97 1.02
N LYS A 50 -7.78 19.57 -0.05
CA LYS A 50 -8.41 19.39 -1.37
C LYS A 50 -9.25 18.11 -1.39
N ILE A 51 -8.71 17.03 -0.84
CA ILE A 51 -9.36 15.72 -0.78
C ILE A 51 -10.63 15.79 0.08
N THR A 52 -10.53 16.28 1.32
CA THR A 52 -11.68 16.31 2.25
C THR A 52 -12.78 17.27 1.82
N ASN A 53 -12.47 18.28 1.00
CA ASN A 53 -13.47 19.20 0.45
C ASN A 53 -14.02 18.75 -0.91
N ALA A 54 -13.68 17.54 -1.38
CA ALA A 54 -14.02 17.03 -2.71
C ALA A 54 -13.67 18.01 -3.86
N SER A 55 -12.59 18.78 -3.66
CA SER A 55 -12.04 19.71 -4.65
C SER A 55 -10.89 19.01 -5.37
N GLY A 56 -11.26 18.10 -6.27
CA GLY A 56 -10.31 17.28 -7.00
C GLY A 56 -9.81 17.96 -8.27
N THR A 57 -8.50 17.93 -8.48
CA THR A 57 -7.91 18.18 -9.80
C THR A 57 -7.67 16.85 -10.52
N GLN A 58 -7.43 16.91 -11.83
CA GLN A 58 -7.11 15.71 -12.61
C GLN A 58 -5.87 14.99 -12.05
N GLU A 59 -4.86 15.74 -11.59
CA GLU A 59 -3.65 15.20 -10.99
C GLU A 59 -3.93 14.45 -9.68
N LEU A 60 -4.86 14.95 -8.86
CA LEU A 60 -5.28 14.26 -7.64
C LEU A 60 -6.01 12.95 -7.96
N GLN A 61 -6.90 12.96 -8.96
CA GLN A 61 -7.62 11.78 -9.39
C GLN A 61 -6.65 10.70 -9.91
N ASP A 62 -5.71 11.11 -10.77
CA ASP A 62 -4.74 10.18 -11.36
C ASP A 62 -3.74 9.70 -10.31
N GLY A 63 -3.35 10.53 -9.35
CA GLY A 63 -2.54 10.14 -8.20
C GLY A 63 -3.21 9.07 -7.33
N ALA A 64 -4.51 9.24 -7.02
CA ALA A 64 -5.27 8.24 -6.27
C ALA A 64 -5.42 6.92 -7.03
N LYS A 65 -5.73 6.96 -8.34
CA LYS A 65 -5.77 5.76 -9.20
C LYS A 65 -4.41 5.05 -9.26
N MET A 66 -3.34 5.82 -9.41
CA MET A 66 -1.99 5.29 -9.49
C MET A 66 -1.60 4.60 -8.19
N LEU A 67 -1.84 5.22 -7.03
CA LEU A 67 -1.57 4.59 -5.73
C LEU A 67 -2.43 3.33 -5.51
N SER A 68 -3.70 3.35 -5.92
CA SER A 68 -4.58 2.18 -5.86
C SER A 68 -4.02 1.01 -6.68
N ALA A 69 -3.63 1.26 -7.93
CA ALA A 69 -3.01 0.25 -8.78
C ALA A 69 -1.66 -0.24 -8.22
N GLN A 70 -0.86 0.67 -7.65
CA GLN A 70 0.43 0.33 -7.05
C GLN A 70 0.29 -0.59 -5.84
N LEU A 71 -0.70 -0.39 -4.95
CA LEU A 71 -0.93 -1.29 -3.82
C LEU A 71 -1.09 -2.74 -4.28
N LEU A 72 -1.90 -2.98 -5.32
CA LEU A 72 -2.11 -4.31 -5.87
C LEU A 72 -0.87 -4.83 -6.60
N ALA A 73 -0.24 -4.01 -7.43
CA ALA A 73 0.95 -4.40 -8.17
C ALA A 73 2.11 -4.81 -7.26
N LYS A 74 2.34 -4.06 -6.16
CA LYS A 74 3.39 -4.37 -5.18
C LYS A 74 3.05 -5.59 -4.33
N LYS A 75 1.77 -5.81 -4.02
CA LYS A 75 1.31 -7.07 -3.40
C LYS A 75 1.65 -8.28 -4.27
N GLU A 76 1.32 -8.24 -5.57
CA GLU A 76 1.55 -9.36 -6.49
C GLU A 76 3.04 -9.69 -6.69
N ALA A 77 3.94 -8.73 -6.44
CA ALA A 77 5.37 -8.95 -6.50
C ALA A 77 5.93 -9.80 -5.34
N ILE A 78 5.17 -9.96 -4.24
CA ILE A 78 5.60 -10.74 -3.07
C ILE A 78 5.12 -12.19 -3.24
N PRO A 79 6.03 -13.17 -3.35
CA PRO A 79 5.66 -14.58 -3.49
C PRO A 79 4.91 -15.03 -2.24
N SER A 80 3.93 -15.92 -2.38
CA SER A 80 3.18 -16.50 -1.25
C SER A 80 2.77 -15.46 -0.19
N TYR A 81 2.16 -14.34 -0.64
CA TYR A 81 1.83 -13.16 0.19
C TYR A 81 1.22 -13.50 1.54
N LYS A 82 0.31 -14.47 1.61
CA LYS A 82 -0.35 -14.89 2.86
C LYS A 82 0.64 -15.32 3.95
N VAL A 83 1.76 -15.92 3.57
CA VAL A 83 2.81 -16.38 4.49
C VAL A 83 3.79 -15.24 4.78
N PHE A 84 4.41 -14.68 3.73
CA PHE A 84 5.47 -13.70 3.91
C PHE A 84 4.96 -12.32 4.33
N GLY A 85 3.78 -11.92 3.88
CA GLY A 85 3.12 -10.68 4.34
C GLY A 85 2.86 -10.71 5.84
N LYS A 86 2.34 -11.83 6.36
CA LYS A 86 2.17 -12.01 7.81
C LYS A 86 3.50 -11.99 8.56
N LEU A 87 4.53 -12.67 8.03
CA LEU A 87 5.87 -12.71 8.64
C LEU A 87 6.51 -11.31 8.72
N LEU A 88 6.28 -10.46 7.72
CA LEU A 88 6.90 -9.14 7.59
C LEU A 88 6.05 -7.98 8.13
N GLY A 89 4.89 -8.30 8.73
CA GLY A 89 3.96 -7.32 9.29
C GLY A 89 3.34 -6.42 8.23
N LEU A 90 3.00 -6.98 7.06
CA LEU A 90 2.23 -6.30 6.03
C LEU A 90 0.72 -6.46 6.31
N PRO A 91 -0.13 -5.55 5.81
CA PRO A 91 -1.58 -5.73 5.86
C PRO A 91 -2.00 -7.05 5.20
N ASP A 92 -3.13 -7.61 5.59
CA ASP A 92 -3.63 -8.80 4.91
C ASP A 92 -4.06 -8.49 3.46
N GLU A 93 -4.15 -9.55 2.65
CA GLU A 93 -4.47 -9.44 1.22
C GLU A 93 -5.83 -8.80 0.97
N GLU A 94 -6.84 -9.13 1.78
CA GLU A 94 -8.19 -8.60 1.63
C GLU A 94 -8.23 -7.11 1.98
N SER A 95 -7.56 -6.71 3.07
CA SER A 95 -7.40 -5.32 3.46
C SER A 95 -6.72 -4.46 2.39
N LEU A 96 -5.71 -5.00 1.70
CA LEU A 96 -5.08 -4.30 0.55
C LEU A 96 -6.03 -4.11 -0.62
N VAL A 97 -6.78 -5.15 -0.97
CA VAL A 97 -7.76 -5.08 -2.06
C VAL A 97 -8.87 -4.10 -1.73
N ASN A 98 -9.42 -4.16 -0.52
CA ASN A 98 -10.47 -3.25 -0.05
C ASN A 98 -9.98 -1.81 -0.04
N ALA A 99 -8.79 -1.55 0.52
CA ALA A 99 -8.24 -0.20 0.53
C ALA A 99 -7.92 0.33 -0.88
N ALA A 100 -7.46 -0.53 -1.80
CA ALA A 100 -7.25 -0.15 -3.19
C ALA A 100 -8.59 0.21 -3.88
N MET A 101 -9.66 -0.55 -3.63
CA MET A 101 -11.00 -0.23 -4.13
C MET A 101 -11.51 1.10 -3.57
N GLU A 102 -11.41 1.31 -2.25
CA GLU A 102 -11.79 2.58 -1.59
C GLU A 102 -11.01 3.76 -2.15
N LEU A 103 -9.70 3.61 -2.37
CA LEU A 103 -8.87 4.68 -2.93
C LEU A 103 -9.23 4.99 -4.39
N ASN A 104 -9.55 3.97 -5.18
CA ASN A 104 -10.04 4.17 -6.55
C ASN A 104 -11.43 4.83 -6.56
N TYR A 105 -12.27 4.53 -5.56
CA TYR A 105 -13.55 5.20 -5.37
C TYR A 105 -13.38 6.66 -4.99
N VAL A 106 -12.44 7.00 -4.09
CA VAL A 106 -12.02 8.38 -3.80
C VAL A 106 -11.62 9.11 -5.08
N ALA A 107 -10.84 8.47 -5.96
CA ALA A 107 -10.48 9.06 -7.24
C ALA A 107 -11.71 9.42 -8.10
N GLY A 108 -12.75 8.57 -8.08
CA GLY A 108 -14.03 8.87 -8.71
C GLY A 108 -14.74 10.06 -8.07
N LEU A 109 -14.87 10.06 -6.74
CA LEU A 109 -15.54 11.13 -5.98
C LEU A 109 -14.84 12.50 -6.10
N LEU A 110 -13.55 12.52 -6.38
CA LEU A 110 -12.79 13.74 -6.67
C LEU A 110 -13.17 14.39 -8.02
N ASN A 111 -13.83 13.67 -8.91
CA ASN A 111 -14.39 14.25 -10.14
C ASN A 111 -15.60 15.14 -9.82
N GLU A 112 -15.53 16.43 -10.16
CA GLU A 112 -16.62 17.39 -9.96
C GLU A 112 -17.91 17.01 -10.69
N ASN A 113 -17.81 16.24 -11.78
CA ASN A 113 -18.94 15.73 -12.55
C ASN A 113 -19.41 14.34 -12.10
N TYR A 114 -19.03 13.89 -10.90
CA TYR A 114 -19.44 12.58 -10.41
C TYR A 114 -20.98 12.49 -10.35
N PRO A 115 -21.59 11.49 -11.00
CA PRO A 115 -23.03 11.46 -11.21
C PRO A 115 -23.79 11.27 -9.89
N GLY A 116 -24.85 12.07 -9.71
CA GLY A 116 -25.81 11.86 -8.63
C GLY A 116 -25.32 12.18 -7.22
N LYS A 117 -24.22 12.94 -7.06
CA LYS A 117 -23.74 13.41 -5.75
C LYS A 117 -23.31 14.87 -5.78
N SER A 118 -23.83 15.65 -4.84
CA SER A 118 -23.38 17.01 -4.55
C SER A 118 -21.98 17.02 -3.91
N THR A 119 -21.30 18.17 -3.95
CA THR A 119 -19.97 18.31 -3.32
C THR A 119 -19.94 17.93 -1.83
N PRO A 120 -20.90 18.34 -0.98
CA PRO A 120 -20.92 17.91 0.43
C PRO A 120 -21.10 16.39 0.61
N GLU A 121 -21.89 15.75 -0.25
CA GLU A 121 -22.07 14.28 -0.22
C GLU A 121 -20.78 13.56 -0.63
N ARG A 122 -20.11 14.04 -1.68
CA ARG A 122 -18.80 13.51 -2.11
C ARG A 122 -17.76 13.67 -1.01
N ALA A 123 -17.68 14.83 -0.39
CA ALA A 123 -16.77 15.11 0.73
C ALA A 123 -16.98 14.14 1.91
N THR A 124 -18.25 13.93 2.28
CA THR A 124 -18.62 13.00 3.35
C THR A 124 -18.21 11.56 3.04
N GLU A 125 -18.42 11.12 1.80
CA GLU A 125 -18.00 9.78 1.38
C GLU A 125 -16.49 9.62 1.30
N ILE A 126 -15.78 10.62 0.79
CA ILE A 126 -14.31 10.62 0.78
C ILE A 126 -13.78 10.45 2.21
N SER A 127 -14.34 11.16 3.20
CA SER A 127 -13.93 11.00 4.60
C SER A 127 -14.15 9.58 5.13
N LYS A 128 -15.27 8.93 4.78
CA LYS A 128 -15.53 7.53 5.14
C LYS A 128 -14.52 6.59 4.49
N CYS A 129 -14.26 6.76 3.20
CA CYS A 129 -13.26 5.96 2.47
C CYS A 129 -11.87 6.11 3.10
N MET A 130 -11.49 7.33 3.47
CA MET A 130 -10.23 7.60 4.18
C MET A 130 -10.15 6.84 5.51
N GLU A 131 -11.22 6.84 6.31
CA GLU A 131 -11.28 6.07 7.56
C GLU A 131 -11.15 4.56 7.33
N CYS A 132 -11.85 4.02 6.33
CA CYS A 132 -11.73 2.61 5.95
C CYS A 132 -10.30 2.26 5.52
N ILE A 133 -9.68 3.08 4.66
CA ILE A 133 -8.28 2.89 4.23
C ILE A 133 -7.32 2.90 5.44
N GLN A 134 -7.51 3.84 6.36
CA GLN A 134 -6.70 3.92 7.59
C GLN A 134 -6.85 2.65 8.44
N GLN A 135 -8.07 2.15 8.60
CA GLN A 135 -8.33 0.93 9.37
C GLN A 135 -7.73 -0.31 8.71
N HIS A 136 -7.90 -0.48 7.40
CA HIS A 136 -7.39 -1.62 6.65
C HIS A 136 -5.87 -1.68 6.59
N LEU A 137 -5.22 -0.54 6.35
CA LEU A 137 -3.78 -0.50 6.07
C LEU A 137 -2.94 -0.02 7.25
N ASN A 138 -3.57 0.45 8.34
CA ASN A 138 -2.90 1.12 9.46
C ASN A 138 -1.97 2.26 9.00
N VAL A 139 -2.43 3.03 8.01
CA VAL A 139 -1.73 4.19 7.44
C VAL A 139 -2.33 5.49 7.97
N ARG A 140 -1.57 6.58 7.96
CA ARG A 140 -2.07 7.88 8.41
C ARG A 140 -2.69 8.64 7.24
N VAL A 141 -3.99 8.89 7.30
CA VAL A 141 -4.71 9.65 6.25
C VAL A 141 -5.12 11.07 6.68
N SER A 142 -4.99 11.40 7.96
CA SER A 142 -5.35 12.72 8.52
C SER A 142 -4.36 13.16 9.60
N TYR A 143 -4.14 14.49 9.71
CA TYR A 143 -3.42 15.07 10.84
C TYR A 143 -4.18 14.95 12.16
N LEU A 144 -5.51 15.00 12.10
CA LEU A 144 -6.35 14.80 13.27
C LEU A 144 -6.47 13.30 13.52
N SER A 145 -5.98 12.86 14.68
CA SER A 145 -6.10 11.50 15.15
C SER A 145 -7.57 11.19 15.42
N SER A 146 -8.23 10.42 14.55
CA SER A 146 -9.41 9.66 14.97
C SER A 146 -8.93 8.63 16.00
N SER A 147 -9.48 8.69 17.22
CA SER A 147 -9.02 7.90 18.37
C SER A 147 -8.86 6.42 17.99
N ARG A 148 -7.67 5.87 18.26
CA ARG A 148 -7.37 4.44 18.13
C ARG A 148 -8.31 3.58 18.98
#